data_AF-A0A7X6AU07-F1
#
_entry.id   AF-A0A7X6AU07-F1
#
_cell.length_a   1.000
_cell.length_b   1.000
_cell.length_c   1.000
_cell.angle_alpha   90.00
_cell.angle_beta   90.00
_cell.angle_gamma   90.00
#
_symmetry.space_group_name_H-M   'P 1'
#
loop_
_entity.id
_entity.type
_entity.pdbx_description
1 polymer ?
#
loop_
_entity_poly.entity_id
_entity_poly.type
_entity_poly.pdbx_seq_one_letter_code
_entity_poly.pdbx_strand_id
1 'polypeptide(L)'
;MALRLILGDDPVLIGEAVSVAVDELVGEGDRSLMLEVLTENEYRGDDGRFEADRLIDAAQTPPFLTGRRVVVGRHLSRFSRKDDYGPLVSLLEDPIDTTDLVLVWEKGIEPKVDRLPPLPKPIKEAFEAAGGLTVQTSVPRG
;
A
#
# COMPACT_ATOMS: atom_id res chain seq x y z
N MET A 1 -1.78 -14.48 -4.61
CA MET A 1 -1.80 -13.10 -4.07
C MET A 1 -3.19 -12.48 -4.19
N ALA A 2 -3.58 -11.69 -3.19
CA ALA A 2 -4.61 -10.66 -3.25
C ALA A 2 -3.96 -9.27 -3.20
N LEU A 3 -4.50 -8.34 -3.97
CA LEU A 3 -3.99 -6.98 -4.10
C LEU A 3 -5.14 -5.99 -3.86
N ARG A 4 -4.97 -5.08 -2.90
CA ARG A 4 -5.98 -4.09 -2.51
C ARG A 4 -5.44 -2.68 -2.59
N LEU A 5 -6.27 -1.75 -3.04
CA LEU A 5 -5.96 -0.32 -3.07
C LEU A 5 -7.01 0.44 -2.29
N ILE A 6 -6.61 1.05 -1.17
CA ILE A 6 -7.49 1.87 -0.33
C ILE A 6 -7.21 3.34 -0.67
N LEU A 7 -8.24 4.07 -1.07
CA LEU A 7 -8.16 5.48 -1.45
C LEU A 7 -8.99 6.33 -0.48
N GLY A 8 -8.38 7.30 0.18
CA GLY A 8 -9.13 8.18 1.08
C GLY A 8 -8.36 9.38 1.64
N ASP A 9 -9.11 10.30 2.24
CA ASP A 9 -8.59 11.50 2.91
C ASP A 9 -8.99 11.61 4.39
N ASP A 10 -9.88 10.76 4.87
CA ASP A 10 -10.29 10.63 6.28
C ASP A 10 -9.51 9.49 6.98
N PRO A 11 -8.65 9.79 7.96
CA PRO A 11 -7.82 8.79 8.63
C PRO A 11 -8.60 7.69 9.35
N VAL A 12 -9.80 7.98 9.84
CA VAL A 12 -10.63 7.01 10.58
C VAL A 12 -11.19 5.98 9.60
N LEU A 13 -11.80 6.43 8.51
CA LEU A 13 -12.36 5.55 7.49
C LEU A 13 -11.28 4.73 6.78
N ILE A 14 -10.09 5.31 6.56
CA ILE A 14 -8.94 4.58 6.03
C ILE A 14 -8.48 3.50 7.02
N GLY A 15 -8.34 3.85 8.31
CA GLY A 15 -7.91 2.91 9.34
C GLY A 15 -8.86 1.72 9.50
N GLU A 16 -10.17 1.96 9.41
CA GLU A 16 -11.19 0.92 9.40
C GLU A 16 -11.04 0.01 8.16
N ALA A 17 -10.94 0.59 6.95
CA ALA A 17 -10.79 -0.17 5.72
C ALA A 17 -9.50 -1.01 5.69
N VAL A 18 -8.39 -0.47 6.22
CA VAL A 18 -7.12 -1.20 6.37
C VAL A 18 -7.30 -2.37 7.34
N SER A 19 -7.97 -2.15 8.46
CA SER A 19 -8.19 -3.20 9.47
C SER A 19 -9.02 -4.35 8.89
N VAL A 20 -10.14 -4.04 8.23
CA VAL A 20 -10.99 -5.02 7.54
C VAL A 20 -10.18 -5.78 6.48
N ALA A 21 -9.40 -5.06 5.67
CA ALA A 21 -8.58 -5.68 4.64
C ALA A 21 -7.56 -6.67 5.21
N VAL A 22 -6.88 -6.28 6.29
CA VAL A 22 -5.91 -7.15 6.95
C VAL A 22 -6.59 -8.35 7.59
N ASP A 23 -7.72 -8.16 8.28
CA ASP A 23 -8.44 -9.26 8.94
C ASP A 23 -8.88 -10.33 7.93
N GLU A 24 -9.40 -9.91 6.77
CA GLU A 24 -9.79 -10.82 5.70
C GLU A 24 -8.60 -11.56 5.07
N LEU A 25 -7.45 -10.90 4.90
CA LEU A 25 -6.26 -11.50 4.28
C LEU A 25 -5.51 -12.43 5.23
N VAL A 26 -5.45 -12.08 6.52
CA VAL A 26 -4.87 -12.94 7.55
C VAL A 26 -5.77 -14.17 7.79
N GLY A 27 -7.09 -13.99 7.79
CA GLY A 27 -8.04 -15.07 8.04
C GLY A 27 -7.80 -15.72 9.40
N GLU A 28 -7.57 -17.03 9.40
CA GLU A 28 -7.29 -17.81 10.62
C GLU A 28 -5.79 -17.85 11.01
N GLY A 29 -4.93 -17.18 10.23
CA GLY A 29 -3.49 -17.19 10.47
C GLY A 29 -3.05 -16.28 11.63
N ASP A 30 -1.80 -16.46 12.05
CA ASP A 30 -1.21 -15.62 13.11
C ASP A 30 -0.82 -14.24 12.54
N ARG A 31 -1.62 -13.22 12.88
CA ARG A 31 -1.38 -11.83 12.48
C ARG A 31 0.03 -11.36 12.82
N SER A 32 0.58 -11.77 13.96
CA SER A 32 1.90 -11.33 14.41
C SER A 32 3.05 -11.84 13.54
N LEU A 33 2.83 -12.93 12.80
CA LEU A 33 3.78 -13.51 11.86
C LEU A 33 3.51 -13.10 10.41
N MET A 34 2.24 -12.91 10.06
CA MET A 34 1.82 -12.65 8.68
C MET A 34 1.90 -11.18 8.30
N LEU A 35 1.66 -10.25 9.22
CA LEU A 35 1.43 -8.85 8.91
C LEU A 35 2.70 -8.01 9.07
N GLU A 36 3.01 -7.24 8.03
CA GLU A 36 3.91 -6.08 8.13
C GLU A 36 3.21 -4.82 7.68
N VAL A 37 3.37 -3.74 8.45
CA VAL A 37 2.80 -2.42 8.14
C VAL A 37 3.93 -1.43 8.00
N LEU A 38 4.05 -0.85 6.81
CA LEU A 38 5.00 0.19 6.47
C LEU A 38 4.27 1.52 6.34
N THR A 39 4.87 2.56 6.89
CA THR A 39 4.39 3.93 6.86
C THR A 39 5.43 4.83 6.20
N GLU A 40 5.14 6.12 6.09
CA GLU A 40 6.11 7.08 5.55
C GLU A 40 7.42 7.16 6.34
N ASN A 41 7.44 6.70 7.60
CA ASN A 41 8.68 6.63 8.38
C ASN A 41 9.64 5.62 7.80
N GLU A 42 9.16 4.44 7.39
CA GLU A 42 9.97 3.38 6.80
C GLU A 42 10.44 3.73 5.38
N TYR A 43 9.82 4.70 4.73
CA TYR A 43 10.22 5.18 3.40
C TYR A 43 11.20 6.34 3.44
N ARG A 44 11.45 6.94 4.61
CA ARG A 44 12.30 8.11 4.73
C ARG A 44 13.77 7.69 4.60
N GLY A 45 14.41 8.12 3.51
CA GLY A 45 15.85 7.99 3.33
C GLY A 45 16.64 8.99 4.18
N ASP A 46 17.93 8.75 4.31
CA ASP A 46 18.85 9.59 5.12
C ASP A 46 18.97 11.03 4.58
N ASP A 47 18.69 11.23 3.29
CA ASP A 47 18.67 12.54 2.63
C ASP A 47 17.32 13.28 2.76
N GLY A 48 16.36 12.69 3.49
CA GLY A 48 15.02 13.23 3.71
C GLY A 48 14.04 13.01 2.56
N ARG A 49 14.44 12.33 1.47
CA ARG A 49 13.53 11.90 0.41
C ARG A 49 12.77 10.65 0.82
N PHE A 50 11.68 10.38 0.10
CA PHE A 50 10.90 9.16 0.29
C PHE A 50 11.23 8.17 -0.80
N GLU A 51 11.53 6.94 -0.43
CA GLU A 51 11.91 5.84 -1.31
C GLU A 51 11.03 4.62 -1.03
N ALA A 52 10.56 3.94 -2.08
CA ALA A 52 9.65 2.81 -1.97
C ALA A 52 10.37 1.47 -1.68
N ASP A 53 11.71 1.48 -1.61
CA ASP A 53 12.56 0.30 -1.53
C ASP A 53 12.15 -0.62 -0.37
N ARG A 54 11.84 -0.08 0.81
CA ARG A 54 11.35 -0.89 1.94
C ARG A 54 10.04 -1.60 1.67
N LEU A 55 9.12 -0.98 0.92
CA LEU A 55 7.86 -1.62 0.53
C LEU A 55 8.11 -2.73 -0.49
N ILE A 56 8.99 -2.48 -1.45
CA ILE A 56 9.34 -3.45 -2.50
C ILE A 56 10.02 -4.66 -1.88
N ASP A 57 11.00 -4.45 -1.01
CA ASP A 57 11.70 -5.50 -0.27
C ASP A 57 10.72 -6.35 0.55
N ALA A 58 9.81 -5.70 1.29
CA ALA A 58 8.80 -6.40 2.07
C ALA A 58 7.85 -7.21 1.18
N ALA A 59 7.41 -6.64 0.06
CA ALA A 59 6.52 -7.30 -0.90
C ALA A 59 7.19 -8.51 -1.58
N GLN A 60 8.49 -8.42 -1.85
CA GLN A 60 9.28 -9.43 -2.54
C GLN A 60 9.93 -10.47 -1.62
N THR A 61 9.79 -10.32 -0.31
CA THR A 61 10.36 -11.28 0.65
C THR A 61 9.32 -12.36 1.01
N PRO A 62 9.61 -13.65 0.74
CA PRO A 62 8.68 -14.74 1.04
C PRO A 62 8.29 -14.81 2.52
N PRO A 63 7.11 -15.37 2.84
CA PRO A 63 6.67 -15.56 4.23
C PRO A 63 7.62 -16.48 5.01
N PHE A 64 7.74 -16.21 6.32
CA PHE A 64 8.48 -17.04 7.26
C PHE A 64 7.53 -17.63 8.30
N LEU A 65 7.57 -18.96 8.49
CA LEU A 65 6.69 -19.72 9.39
C LEU A 65 5.18 -19.65 9.09
N THR A 66 4.79 -19.07 7.95
CA THR A 66 3.40 -18.97 7.49
C THR A 66 3.30 -19.37 6.02
N GLY A 67 2.08 -19.69 5.55
CA GLY A 67 1.85 -19.97 4.13
C GLY A 67 1.76 -18.73 3.24
N ARG A 68 1.48 -17.56 3.85
CA ARG A 68 1.32 -16.26 3.19
C ARG A 68 1.75 -15.12 4.10
N ARG A 69 2.09 -13.99 3.49
CA ARG A 69 2.40 -12.72 4.15
C ARG A 69 1.43 -11.64 3.69
N VAL A 70 1.09 -10.69 4.55
CA VAL A 70 0.30 -9.50 4.25
C VAL A 70 1.19 -8.28 4.47
N VAL A 71 1.41 -7.48 3.44
CA VAL A 71 2.18 -6.23 3.53
C VAL A 71 1.25 -5.04 3.27
N VAL A 72 1.20 -4.12 4.23
CA VAL A 72 0.43 -2.89 4.13
C VAL A 72 1.39 -1.73 3.89
N GLY A 73 1.29 -1.09 2.73
CA GLY A 73 2.02 0.13 2.42
C GLY A 73 1.13 1.36 2.62
N ARG A 74 1.35 2.14 3.69
CA ARG A 74 0.60 3.36 4.00
C ARG A 74 1.22 4.62 3.41
N HIS A 75 0.45 5.70 3.26
CA HIS A 75 0.92 7.01 2.79
C HIS A 75 1.57 7.00 1.40
N LEU A 76 1.14 6.13 0.49
CA LEU A 76 1.79 5.96 -0.82
C LEU A 76 1.65 7.18 -1.75
N SER A 77 0.80 8.14 -1.40
CA SER A 77 0.74 9.42 -2.12
C SER A 77 2.07 10.21 -2.09
N ARG A 78 3.01 9.83 -1.21
CA ARG A 78 4.41 10.28 -1.25
C ARG A 78 5.08 10.01 -2.60
N PHE A 79 4.69 8.95 -3.28
CA PHE A 79 5.24 8.52 -4.57
C PHE A 79 4.38 8.98 -5.76
N SER A 80 3.74 10.15 -5.66
CA SER A 80 2.80 10.63 -6.70
C SER A 80 3.48 11.28 -7.92
N ARG A 81 4.79 11.54 -7.87
CA ARG A 81 5.52 12.20 -8.96
C ARG A 81 6.07 11.19 -9.94
N LYS A 82 6.28 11.64 -11.18
CA LYS A 82 6.74 10.82 -12.31
C LYS A 82 8.02 10.04 -12.00
N ASP A 83 8.94 10.66 -11.28
CA ASP A 83 10.24 10.06 -10.99
C ASP A 83 10.20 9.09 -9.79
N ASP A 84 9.08 9.05 -9.05
CA ASP A 84 8.97 8.32 -7.78
C ASP A 84 8.10 7.05 -7.88
N TYR A 85 7.11 6.99 -8.78
CA TYR A 85 6.19 5.83 -8.86
C TYR A 85 6.69 4.66 -9.70
N GLY A 86 7.75 4.82 -10.49
CA GLY A 86 8.25 3.77 -11.38
C GLY A 86 8.43 2.41 -10.69
N PRO A 87 9.09 2.36 -9.52
CA PRO A 87 9.26 1.12 -8.76
C PRO A 87 7.95 0.48 -8.28
N LEU A 88 6.92 1.28 -7.96
CA LEU A 88 5.60 0.76 -7.59
C LEU A 88 4.88 0.13 -8.78
N VAL A 89 5.02 0.70 -9.97
CA VAL A 89 4.47 0.12 -11.21
C VAL A 89 5.14 -1.22 -11.48
N SER A 90 6.47 -1.30 -11.40
CA SER A 90 7.21 -2.55 -11.61
C SER A 90 6.83 -3.63 -10.59
N LEU A 91 6.61 -3.27 -9.32
CA LEU A 91 6.13 -4.20 -8.30
C LEU A 91 4.75 -4.79 -8.65
N LEU A 92 3.85 -3.98 -9.23
CA LEU A 92 2.51 -4.40 -9.63
C LEU A 92 2.50 -5.26 -10.90
N GLU A 93 3.47 -5.07 -11.79
CA GLU A 93 3.63 -5.84 -13.02
C GLU A 93 4.23 -7.24 -12.77
N ASP A 94 5.04 -7.39 -11.71
CA ASP A 94 5.67 -8.66 -11.31
C ASP A 94 5.48 -8.95 -9.81
N PRO A 95 4.25 -9.25 -9.37
CA PRO A 95 3.96 -9.55 -7.98
C PRO A 95 4.41 -10.96 -7.57
N ILE A 96 4.71 -11.15 -6.28
CA ILE A 96 4.97 -12.50 -5.74
C ILE A 96 3.66 -13.14 -5.25
N ASP A 97 3.41 -14.37 -5.69
CA ASP A 97 2.18 -15.11 -5.40
C ASP A 97 1.88 -15.34 -3.91
N THR A 98 2.92 -15.36 -3.07
CA THR A 98 2.84 -15.66 -1.62
C THR A 98 2.61 -14.43 -0.74
N THR A 99 2.62 -13.23 -1.31
CA THR A 99 2.48 -11.97 -0.55
C THR A 99 1.22 -11.25 -0.99
N ASP A 100 0.29 -11.07 -0.07
CA ASP A 100 -0.88 -10.22 -0.27
C ASP A 100 -0.52 -8.76 0.03
N LEU A 101 -0.96 -7.83 -0.81
CA LEU A 101 -0.60 -6.41 -0.75
C LEU A 101 -1.82 -5.53 -0.47
N VAL A 102 -1.68 -4.62 0.49
CA VAL A 102 -2.65 -3.56 0.77
C VAL A 102 -1.95 -2.21 0.58
N LEU A 103 -2.23 -1.56 -0.53
CA LEU A 103 -1.69 -0.26 -0.90
C LEU A 103 -2.66 0.83 -0.43
N VAL A 104 -2.20 1.80 0.35
CA VAL A 104 -3.04 2.86 0.90
C VAL A 104 -2.60 4.22 0.36
N TRP A 105 -3.47 4.81 -0.45
CA TRP A 105 -3.29 6.13 -1.03
C TRP A 105 -3.96 7.19 -0.16
N GLU A 106 -3.20 7.67 0.82
CA GLU A 106 -3.62 8.67 1.80
C GLU A 106 -2.59 9.80 1.94
N LYS A 107 -2.97 10.90 2.58
CA LYS A 107 -2.11 12.09 2.76
C LYS A 107 -0.90 11.74 3.63
N GLY A 108 0.29 12.12 3.19
CA GLY A 108 1.48 12.08 4.05
C GLY A 108 1.38 13.01 5.27
N ILE A 109 2.02 12.63 6.37
CA ILE A 109 1.93 13.29 7.68
C ILE A 109 3.07 14.31 7.87
N GLU A 110 4.32 13.94 7.63
CA GLU A 110 5.50 14.78 7.85
C GLU A 110 6.49 14.74 6.66
N PRO A 111 6.70 15.84 5.90
CA PRO A 111 5.98 17.11 6.01
C PRO A 111 4.51 16.93 5.63
N LYS A 112 3.64 17.70 6.28
CA LYS A 112 2.19 17.63 6.09
C LYS A 112 1.81 17.83 4.63
N VAL A 113 0.99 16.92 4.12
CA VAL A 113 0.37 17.03 2.78
C VAL A 113 -1.06 17.53 2.95
N ASP A 114 -1.33 18.79 2.61
CA ASP A 114 -2.65 19.39 2.82
C ASP A 114 -3.74 18.80 1.92
N ARG A 115 -3.39 18.42 0.68
CA ARG A 115 -4.32 17.81 -0.28
C ARG A 115 -3.75 16.50 -0.80
N LEU A 116 -4.58 15.46 -0.80
CA LEU A 116 -4.23 14.17 -1.37
C LEU A 116 -3.87 14.32 -2.86
N PRO A 117 -2.62 14.03 -3.27
CA PRO A 117 -2.25 13.96 -4.67
C PRO A 117 -3.08 12.90 -5.40
N PRO A 118 -3.49 13.13 -6.65
CA PRO A 118 -4.21 12.13 -7.42
C PRO A 118 -3.35 10.87 -7.59
N LEU A 119 -3.99 9.71 -7.64
CA LEU A 119 -3.34 8.45 -7.99
C LEU A 119 -2.79 8.55 -9.43
N PRO A 120 -1.48 8.35 -9.66
CA PRO A 120 -0.91 8.33 -10.99
C PRO A 120 -1.58 7.29 -11.88
N LYS A 121 -1.90 7.68 -13.11
CA LYS A 121 -2.52 6.79 -14.10
C LYS A 121 -1.73 5.48 -14.30
N PRO A 122 -0.39 5.47 -14.38
CA PRO A 122 0.37 4.22 -14.51
C PRO A 122 0.20 3.25 -13.35
N ILE A 123 0.17 3.74 -12.10
CA ILE A 123 -0.10 2.89 -10.93
C ILE A 123 -1.50 2.29 -11.04
N LYS A 124 -2.50 3.11 -11.40
CA LYS A 124 -3.88 2.65 -11.55
C LYS A 124 -3.99 1.55 -12.60
N GLU A 125 -3.40 1.75 -13.77
CA GLU A 125 -3.45 0.78 -14.87
C GLU A 125 -2.74 -0.52 -14.50
N ALA A 126 -1.56 -0.46 -13.88
CA ALA A 126 -0.84 -1.65 -13.41
C ALA A 126 -1.62 -2.41 -12.32
N PHE A 127 -2.23 -1.69 -11.39
CA PHE A 127 -3.08 -2.28 -10.34
C PHE A 127 -4.30 -3.01 -10.92
N GLU A 128 -4.99 -2.37 -11.89
CA GLU A 128 -6.14 -2.97 -12.58
C GLU A 128 -5.72 -4.19 -13.42
N ALA A 129 -4.58 -4.12 -14.10
CA ALA A 129 -4.02 -5.23 -14.87
C ALA A 129 -3.64 -6.43 -13.99
N ALA A 130 -3.17 -6.18 -12.77
CA ALA A 130 -2.90 -7.19 -11.75
C ALA A 130 -4.17 -7.76 -11.08
N GLY A 131 -5.37 -7.31 -11.48
CA GLY A 131 -6.64 -7.80 -10.95
C GLY A 131 -6.96 -7.32 -9.54
N GLY A 132 -6.38 -6.20 -9.10
CA GLY A 132 -6.55 -5.69 -7.75
C GLY A 132 -7.96 -5.14 -7.45
N LEU A 133 -8.33 -5.13 -6.16
CA LEU A 133 -9.60 -4.57 -5.67
C LEU A 133 -9.40 -3.17 -5.09
N THR A 134 -10.11 -2.18 -5.64
CA THR A 134 -10.10 -0.81 -5.08
C THR A 134 -11.22 -0.61 -4.06
N VAL A 135 -10.90 0.00 -2.93
CA VAL A 135 -11.82 0.44 -1.88
C VAL A 135 -11.72 1.96 -1.75
N GLN A 136 -12.81 2.66 -1.98
CA GLN A 136 -12.89 4.11 -1.74
C GLN A 136 -13.45 4.36 -0.35
N THR A 137 -12.70 5.07 0.48
CA THR A 137 -13.12 5.45 1.84
C THR A 137 -13.59 6.90 1.93
N SER A 138 -13.66 7.61 0.80
CA SER A 138 -14.32 8.90 0.72
C SER A 138 -15.84 8.75 0.59
N VAL A 139 -16.59 9.62 1.27
CA VAL A 139 -18.04 9.76 1.06
C VAL A 139 -18.31 10.10 -0.42
N PRO A 140 -19.29 9.47 -1.09
CA PRO A 140 -19.71 9.91 -2.42
C PRO A 140 -20.09 11.39 -2.33
N ARG A 141 -19.38 12.25 -3.07
CA ARG A 141 -19.81 13.64 -3.21
C ARG A 141 -21.06 13.62 -4.08
N GLY A 142 -22.22 13.76 -3.45
CA GLY A 142 -23.51 13.98 -4.12
C GLY A 142 -23.54 15.29 -4.88
#